data_AF-A0A316DS80-F1
#
_entry.id   AF-A0A316DS80-F1
#
_cell.length_a   1.000
_cell.length_b   1.000
_cell.length_c   1.000
_cell.angle_alpha   90.00
_cell.angle_beta   90.00
_cell.angle_gamma   90.00
#
_symmetry.space_group_name_H-M   'P 1'
#
loop_
_entity.id
_entity.type
_entity.pdbx_description
1 polymer ?
#
loop_
_entity_poly.entity_id
_entity_poly.type
_entity_poly.pdbx_seq_one_letter_code
_entity_poly.pdbx_strand_id
1 'polypeptide(L)'
;MGIHVFIDKLTSKQVFRTCCLAIAFLITISCSSDDTDDDTSSFDCQAGTWTEWVENEFTAYYNAINVYSQDPTESNCALVESTAYDYLEALRDIVDCVPTANQDAINQAIDEAKEEVDSNPCG
;
A
#
# COMPACT_ATOMS: atom_id res chain seq x y z
N MET A 1 15.47 -6.30 46.72
CA MET A 1 14.43 -6.88 45.84
C MET A 1 14.11 -5.83 44.79
N GLY A 2 14.37 -5.94 43.50
CA GLY A 2 14.81 -7.07 42.67
C GLY A 2 14.58 -6.69 41.20
N ILE A 3 15.06 -5.52 40.76
CA ILE A 3 14.93 -5.04 39.36
C ILE A 3 16.23 -4.38 38.85
N HIS A 4 17.12 -3.90 39.74
CA HIS A 4 18.40 -3.28 39.37
C HIS A 4 19.58 -4.24 39.15
N VAL A 5 19.37 -5.57 39.19
CA VAL A 5 20.49 -6.56 39.13
C VAL A 5 20.72 -7.14 37.72
N PHE A 6 19.81 -6.92 36.77
CA PHE A 6 19.91 -7.55 35.45
C PHE A 6 20.64 -6.72 34.38
N ILE A 7 20.83 -5.41 34.59
CA ILE A 7 21.46 -4.53 33.59
C ILE A 7 23.00 -4.51 33.72
N ASP A 8 23.55 -4.73 34.91
CA ASP A 8 24.99 -4.57 35.18
C ASP A 8 25.88 -5.78 34.86
N LYS A 9 25.36 -6.85 34.24
CA LYS A 9 26.13 -8.06 33.91
C LYS A 9 26.41 -8.31 32.43
N LEU A 10 26.09 -7.37 31.55
CA LEU A 10 26.40 -7.50 30.11
C LEU A 10 27.59 -6.66 29.64
N THR A 11 28.34 -6.03 30.54
CA THR A 11 29.62 -5.38 30.23
C THR A 11 30.78 -6.34 30.52
N SER A 12 30.98 -7.35 29.66
CA SER A 12 32.27 -8.05 29.59
C SER A 12 32.56 -8.49 28.16
N LYS A 13 33.14 -7.54 27.40
CA LYS A 13 34.24 -7.75 26.43
C LYS A 13 34.14 -8.82 25.33
N GLN A 14 33.00 -9.43 25.05
CA GLN A 14 32.91 -10.52 24.06
C GLN A 14 31.76 -10.40 23.03
N VAL A 15 31.13 -9.23 22.89
CA VAL A 15 30.06 -9.01 21.89
C VAL A 15 30.48 -8.08 20.75
N PHE A 16 31.78 -7.93 20.50
CA PHE A 16 32.30 -7.15 19.36
C PHE A 16 32.20 -7.90 18.01
N ARG A 17 31.60 -9.10 17.97
CA ARG A 17 31.61 -9.95 16.77
C ARG A 17 30.25 -10.49 16.32
N THR A 18 29.15 -9.94 16.84
CA THR A 18 27.80 -10.37 16.48
C THR A 18 26.89 -9.17 16.27
N CYS A 19 27.28 -8.23 15.39
CA CYS A 19 26.42 -7.12 14.95
C CYS A 19 25.96 -7.25 13.48
N CYS A 20 26.46 -8.22 12.70
CA CYS A 20 26.14 -8.32 11.27
C CYS A 20 25.11 -9.41 10.91
N LEU A 21 24.57 -10.17 11.87
CA LEU A 21 23.68 -11.32 11.59
C LEU A 21 22.28 -11.22 12.22
N ALA A 22 21.86 -10.04 12.69
CA ALA A 22 20.56 -9.86 13.35
C ALA A 22 19.58 -8.96 12.57
N ILE A 23 19.84 -8.66 11.29
CA ILE A 23 18.95 -7.83 10.45
C ILE A 23 18.16 -8.68 9.43
N ALA A 24 18.47 -9.98 9.28
CA ALA A 24 17.83 -10.84 8.29
C ALA A 24 16.51 -11.51 8.75
N PHE A 25 15.92 -11.10 9.89
CA PHE A 25 14.76 -11.80 10.48
C PHE A 25 13.48 -10.95 10.60
N LEU A 26 13.36 -9.86 9.83
CA LEU A 26 12.16 -9.02 9.81
C LEU A 26 11.45 -8.98 8.44
N ILE A 27 11.55 -10.03 7.62
CA ILE A 27 10.88 -10.11 6.31
C ILE A 27 9.93 -11.32 6.21
N THR A 28 9.10 -11.55 7.23
CA THR A 28 7.99 -12.51 7.11
C THR A 28 6.71 -11.97 7.74
N ILE A 29 6.34 -10.72 7.43
CA ILE A 29 4.92 -10.37 7.47
C ILE A 29 4.32 -10.98 6.20
N SER A 30 3.87 -12.23 6.36
CA SER A 30 2.98 -12.90 5.43
C SER A 30 1.68 -12.09 5.44
N CYS A 31 1.43 -11.31 4.39
CA CYS A 31 0.08 -10.88 4.08
C CYS A 31 -0.69 -12.15 3.71
N SER A 32 -1.52 -12.64 4.62
CA SER A 32 -2.44 -13.74 4.35
C SER A 32 -3.66 -13.12 3.70
N SER A 33 -3.69 -13.07 2.36
CA SER A 33 -4.93 -12.86 1.63
C SER A 33 -5.79 -14.10 1.84
N ASP A 34 -6.84 -13.97 2.62
CA ASP A 34 -7.96 -14.91 2.60
C ASP A 34 -8.81 -14.48 1.41
N ASP A 35 -8.82 -15.31 0.36
CA ASP A 35 -9.64 -15.09 -0.84
C ASP A 35 -11.12 -15.21 -0.45
N THR A 36 -11.75 -14.08 -0.14
CA THR A 36 -13.19 -13.95 -0.29
C THR A 36 -13.47 -13.03 -1.45
N ASP A 37 -13.79 -13.64 -2.59
CA ASP A 37 -14.53 -13.02 -3.69
C ASP A 37 -15.88 -12.53 -3.13
N ASP A 38 -15.88 -11.39 -2.46
CA ASP A 38 -17.10 -10.63 -2.18
C ASP A 38 -17.25 -9.63 -3.32
N ASP A 39 -18.43 -9.64 -3.96
CA ASP A 39 -18.85 -8.60 -4.90
C ASP A 39 -18.92 -7.27 -4.11
N THR A 40 -17.78 -6.59 -3.93
CA THR A 40 -17.63 -5.33 -3.16
C THR A 40 -18.29 -4.12 -3.83
N SER A 41 -19.04 -4.33 -4.92
CA SER A 41 -19.78 -3.27 -5.62
C SER A 41 -20.94 -2.64 -4.80
N SER A 42 -21.25 -3.17 -3.61
CA SER A 42 -22.20 -2.54 -2.69
C SER A 42 -21.49 -1.54 -1.78
N PHE A 43 -21.41 -0.31 -2.26
CA PHE A 43 -20.83 0.81 -1.54
C PHE A 43 -21.61 1.17 -0.26
N ASP A 44 -21.08 0.79 0.91
CA ASP A 44 -21.56 1.24 2.22
C ASP A 44 -20.42 1.95 2.97
N CYS A 45 -20.68 3.16 3.46
CA CYS A 45 -19.73 3.95 4.25
C CYS A 45 -19.52 3.42 5.67
N GLN A 46 -20.05 2.23 5.98
CA GLN A 46 -19.66 1.51 7.18
C GLN A 46 -18.14 1.30 7.23
N ALA A 47 -17.55 1.70 8.36
CA ALA A 47 -16.11 1.59 8.58
C ALA A 47 -15.64 0.14 8.41
N GLY A 48 -14.81 -0.10 7.39
CA GLY A 48 -14.10 -1.36 7.18
C GLY A 48 -14.41 -2.11 5.87
N THR A 49 -15.50 -1.79 5.16
CA THR A 49 -15.87 -2.49 3.91
C THR A 49 -15.12 -1.97 2.70
N TRP A 50 -14.98 -0.66 2.56
CA TRP A 50 -14.31 -0.05 1.42
C TRP A 50 -12.79 -0.04 1.53
N THR A 51 -12.24 -0.13 2.75
CA THR A 51 -10.79 -0.02 2.98
C THR A 51 -10.03 -1.16 2.33
N GLU A 52 -10.53 -2.40 2.47
CA GLU A 52 -9.94 -3.58 1.85
C GLU A 52 -9.95 -3.48 0.33
N TRP A 53 -11.06 -3.04 -0.26
CA TRP A 53 -11.17 -2.84 -1.69
C TRP A 53 -10.18 -1.78 -2.22
N VAL A 54 -10.13 -0.60 -1.60
CA VAL A 54 -9.16 0.45 -1.99
C VAL A 54 -7.71 -0.02 -1.81
N GLU A 55 -7.42 -0.83 -0.79
CA GLU A 55 -6.10 -1.42 -0.57
C GLU A 55 -5.74 -2.46 -1.65
N ASN A 56 -6.72 -3.24 -2.11
CA ASN A 56 -6.55 -4.19 -3.20
C ASN A 56 -6.21 -3.48 -4.52
N GLU A 57 -6.94 -2.43 -4.89
CA GLU A 57 -6.66 -1.66 -6.11
C GLU A 57 -5.30 -0.93 -6.01
N PHE A 58 -4.98 -0.37 -4.85
CA PHE A 58 -3.66 0.22 -4.61
C PHE A 58 -2.52 -0.80 -4.78
N THR A 59 -2.71 -2.01 -4.25
CA THR A 59 -1.74 -3.10 -4.35
C THR A 59 -1.58 -3.55 -5.80
N ALA A 60 -2.67 -3.64 -6.56
CA ALA A 60 -2.63 -3.95 -7.99
C ALA A 60 -1.82 -2.91 -8.77
N TYR A 61 -2.08 -1.62 -8.54
CA TYR A 61 -1.32 -0.52 -9.12
C TYR A 61 0.17 -0.55 -8.76
N TYR A 62 0.50 -0.73 -7.48
CA TYR A 62 1.88 -0.83 -7.03
C TYR A 62 2.62 -2.02 -7.66
N ASN A 63 1.95 -3.17 -7.78
CA ASN A 63 2.51 -4.34 -8.45
C ASN A 63 2.73 -4.10 -9.95
N ALA A 64 1.82 -3.43 -10.63
CA ALA A 64 1.98 -3.06 -12.03
C ALA A 64 3.21 -2.17 -12.25
N ILE A 65 3.42 -1.17 -11.38
CA ILE A 65 4.63 -0.32 -11.42
C ILE A 65 5.89 -1.18 -11.25
N ASN A 66 5.91 -2.10 -10.29
CA ASN A 66 7.07 -2.97 -10.06
C ASN A 66 7.34 -3.87 -11.27
N VAL A 67 6.30 -4.41 -11.92
CA VAL A 67 6.44 -5.22 -13.13
C VAL A 67 7.01 -4.37 -14.27
N TYR A 68 6.46 -3.18 -14.53
CA TYR A 68 6.96 -2.28 -15.56
C TYR A 68 8.42 -1.83 -15.31
N SER A 69 8.78 -1.57 -14.06
CA SER A 69 10.17 -1.19 -13.69
C SER A 69 11.21 -2.28 -14.01
N GLN A 70 10.79 -3.55 -13.98
CA GLN A 70 11.63 -4.70 -14.28
C GLN A 70 11.61 -5.04 -15.77
N ASP A 71 10.49 -4.80 -16.45
CA ASP A 71 10.28 -5.11 -17.86
C ASP A 71 9.41 -4.02 -18.53
N PRO A 72 10.03 -2.95 -19.07
CA PRO A 72 9.31 -1.79 -19.59
C PRO A 72 8.78 -2.05 -21.01
N THR A 73 7.75 -2.89 -21.11
CA THR A 73 7.03 -3.18 -22.34
C THR A 73 5.75 -2.35 -22.44
N GLU A 74 5.23 -2.19 -23.65
CA GLU A 74 3.93 -1.54 -23.90
C GLU A 74 2.77 -2.23 -23.15
N SER A 75 2.83 -3.56 -23.03
CA SER A 75 1.83 -4.33 -22.27
C SER A 75 1.90 -4.05 -20.77
N ASN A 76 3.10 -3.95 -20.20
CA ASN A 76 3.26 -3.66 -18.77
C ASN A 76 2.96 -2.19 -18.47
N CYS A 77 3.26 -1.31 -19.42
CA CYS A 77 2.86 0.10 -19.42
C CYS A 77 1.33 0.26 -19.35
N ALA A 78 0.59 -0.38 -20.26
CA ALA A 78 -0.88 -0.37 -20.24
C ALA A 78 -1.46 -0.97 -18.95
N LEU A 79 -0.76 -1.93 -18.33
CA LEU A 79 -1.16 -2.47 -17.03
C LEU A 79 -1.02 -1.44 -15.91
N VAL A 80 0.04 -0.62 -15.91
CA VAL A 80 0.19 0.51 -14.97
C VAL A 80 -0.96 1.49 -15.14
N GLU A 81 -1.25 1.88 -16.37
CA GLU A 81 -2.32 2.84 -16.69
C GLU A 81 -3.69 2.33 -16.22
N SER A 82 -4.06 1.09 -16.58
CA SER A 82 -5.33 0.49 -16.18
C SER A 82 -5.48 0.43 -14.66
N THR A 83 -4.47 -0.11 -13.97
CA THR A 83 -4.53 -0.27 -12.50
C THR A 83 -4.47 1.06 -11.76
N ALA A 84 -3.86 2.10 -12.34
CA ALA A 84 -3.93 3.46 -11.81
C ALA A 84 -5.36 4.00 -11.88
N TYR A 85 -6.06 3.80 -13.00
CA TYR A 85 -7.46 4.21 -13.12
C TYR A 85 -8.37 3.46 -12.15
N ASP A 86 -8.19 2.15 -12.01
CA ASP A 86 -8.96 1.32 -11.08
C ASP A 86 -8.80 1.82 -9.64
N TYR A 87 -7.57 2.13 -9.21
CA TYR A 87 -7.30 2.72 -7.90
C TYR A 87 -7.94 4.12 -7.72
N LEU A 88 -7.83 4.99 -8.73
CA LEU A 88 -8.39 6.34 -8.69
C LEU A 88 -9.93 6.32 -8.70
N GLU A 89 -10.54 5.36 -9.37
CA GLU A 89 -11.99 5.12 -9.34
C GLU A 89 -12.42 4.59 -7.97
N ALA A 90 -11.64 3.68 -7.37
CA ALA A 90 -11.92 3.21 -6.02
C ALA A 90 -11.89 4.31 -4.96
N LEU A 91 -10.94 5.24 -5.11
CA LEU A 91 -10.90 6.45 -4.29
C LEU A 91 -12.11 7.36 -4.53
N ARG A 92 -12.59 7.45 -5.78
CA ARG A 92 -13.74 8.29 -6.14
C ARG A 92 -15.04 7.76 -5.55
N ASP A 93 -15.22 6.45 -5.58
CA ASP A 93 -16.42 5.83 -5.05
C ASP A 93 -16.53 6.08 -3.55
N ILE A 94 -15.41 6.08 -2.81
CA ILE A 94 -15.38 6.38 -1.36
C ILE A 94 -15.51 7.86 -0.98
N VAL A 95 -15.60 8.78 -1.94
CA VAL A 95 -15.68 10.22 -1.66
C VAL A 95 -16.91 10.55 -0.81
N ASP A 96 -18.02 9.85 -1.01
CA ASP A 96 -19.24 10.07 -0.22
C ASP A 96 -19.09 9.64 1.25
N CYS A 97 -18.07 8.85 1.57
CA CYS A 97 -17.75 8.45 2.95
C CYS A 97 -16.86 9.44 3.70
N VAL A 98 -16.29 10.44 3.02
CA VAL A 98 -15.50 11.49 3.67
C VAL A 98 -16.36 12.71 4.02
N PRO A 99 -15.94 13.56 4.98
CA PRO A 99 -16.66 14.79 5.27
C PRO A 99 -16.82 15.67 4.02
N THR A 100 -18.02 16.19 3.78
CA THR A 100 -18.38 17.00 2.60
C THR A 100 -17.41 18.17 2.35
N ALA A 101 -16.88 18.79 3.42
CA ALA A 101 -15.91 19.88 3.31
C ALA A 101 -14.63 19.52 2.53
N ASN A 102 -14.33 18.22 2.38
CA ASN A 102 -13.14 17.72 1.69
C ASN A 102 -13.46 17.07 0.33
N GLN A 103 -14.74 16.82 0.01
CA GLN A 103 -15.12 16.05 -1.18
C GLN A 103 -14.66 16.71 -2.48
N ASP A 104 -14.87 18.01 -2.63
CA ASP A 104 -14.45 18.75 -3.83
C ASP A 104 -12.93 18.70 -4.03
N ALA A 105 -12.17 18.87 -2.94
CA ALA A 105 -10.71 18.81 -2.98
C ALA A 105 -10.20 17.40 -3.33
N ILE A 106 -10.86 16.35 -2.84
CA ILE A 106 -10.52 14.96 -3.17
C ILE A 106 -10.88 14.66 -4.63
N ASN A 107 -12.06 15.05 -5.10
CA ASN A 107 -12.46 14.87 -6.49
C ASN A 107 -11.50 15.57 -7.45
N GLN A 108 -11.13 16.82 -7.13
CA GLN A 108 -10.13 17.56 -7.89
C GLN A 108 -8.79 16.82 -7.94
N ALA A 109 -8.29 16.36 -6.79
CA ALA A 109 -7.02 15.63 -6.74
C ALA A 109 -7.05 14.33 -7.56
N ILE A 110 -8.18 13.62 -7.57
CA ILE A 110 -8.37 12.42 -8.39
C ILE A 110 -8.40 12.79 -9.88
N ASP A 111 -9.05 13.89 -10.27
CA ASP A 111 -9.06 14.34 -11.68
C ASP A 111 -7.66 14.75 -12.15
N GLU A 112 -6.92 15.51 -11.32
CA GLU A 112 -5.52 15.88 -11.60
C GLU A 112 -4.63 14.64 -11.74
N ALA A 113 -4.83 13.61 -10.90
CA ALA A 113 -4.09 12.36 -11.01
C ALA A 113 -4.45 11.57 -12.29
N LYS A 114 -5.73 11.57 -12.71
CA LYS A 114 -6.14 10.96 -13.99
C LYS A 114 -5.49 11.67 -15.17
N GLU A 115 -5.45 13.00 -15.16
CA GLU A 115 -4.76 13.79 -16.17
C GLU A 115 -3.24 13.51 -16.19
N GLU A 116 -2.62 13.29 -15.03
CA GLU A 116 -1.22 12.88 -14.95
C GLU A 116 -0.99 11.52 -15.63
N VAL A 117 -1.84 10.53 -15.32
CA VAL A 117 -1.81 9.21 -15.96
C VAL A 117 -1.95 9.33 -17.48
N ASP A 118 -2.91 10.12 -17.97
CA ASP A 118 -3.10 10.38 -19.41
C ASP A 118 -1.90 11.08 -20.06
N SER A 119 -1.30 12.04 -19.36
CA SER A 119 -0.22 12.88 -19.90
C SER A 119 1.16 12.23 -19.86
N ASN A 120 1.33 11.26 -18.94
CA ASN A 120 2.56 10.54 -18.76
C ASN A 120 2.30 9.04 -18.51
N PRO A 121 1.78 8.30 -19.49
CA PRO A 121 1.26 6.95 -19.26
C PRO A 121 2.28 6.03 -18.59
N CYS A 122 3.57 6.16 -18.90
CA CYS A 122 4.59 5.24 -18.41
C CYS A 122 5.98 5.85 -18.15
N GLY A 123 6.04 7.15 -17.80
CA GLY A 123 7.24 7.80 -17.27
C GLY A 123 7.93 8.79 -18.21
#